data_AF-A0A2J0MV41-F1
#
_entry.id   AF-A0A2J0MV41-F1
#
_cell.length_a   1.000
_cell.length_b   1.000
_cell.length_c   1.000
_cell.angle_alpha   90.00
_cell.angle_beta   90.00
_cell.angle_gamma   90.00
#
_symmetry.space_group_name_H-M   'P 1'
#
loop_
_entity.id
_entity.type
_entity.pdbx_description
1 polymer ?
#
loop_
_entity_poly.entity_id
_entity_poly.type
_entity_poly.pdbx_seq_one_letter_code
_entity_poly.pdbx_strand_id
1 'polypeptide(L)' 'MEEKNEEEEDDNESDWGSNLNSQCNQKGDVNRDCRVNQIDFSIFLNWHQRSNFPKEVDLNGNNQVDLSDLSIMMHYWTG' A
#
# COMPACT_ATOMS: atom_id res chain seq x y z
N MET A 1 -6.93 47.00 37.67
CA MET A 1 -7.77 46.27 36.70
C MET A 1 -6.77 45.64 35.76
N GLU A 2 -6.48 44.38 35.99
CA GLU A 2 -5.46 43.63 35.25
C GLU A 2 -6.21 42.44 34.68
N GLU A 3 -6.43 42.51 33.37
CA GLU A 3 -7.02 41.47 32.55
C GLU A 3 -6.16 40.22 32.67
N LYS A 4 -6.76 39.10 33.08
CA LYS A 4 -6.16 37.79 32.91
C LYS A 4 -6.93 37.09 31.81
N ASN A 5 -6.22 36.95 30.70
CA ASN A 5 -6.60 36.26 29.48
C ASN A 5 -7.05 34.83 29.80
N GLU A 6 -8.21 34.46 29.27
CA GLU A 6 -8.60 33.07 29.10
C GLU A 6 -7.73 32.52 27.95
N GLU A 7 -6.86 31.57 28.27
CA GLU A 7 -6.15 30.76 27.28
C GLU A 7 -7.19 29.80 26.69
N GLU A 8 -7.73 30.15 25.53
CA GLU A 8 -8.44 29.22 24.66
C GLU A 8 -7.42 28.14 24.24
N GLU A 9 -7.61 26.92 24.72
CA GLU A 9 -6.89 25.75 24.23
C GLU A 9 -7.31 25.55 22.76
N ASP A 10 -6.39 25.89 21.85
CA ASP A 10 -6.55 25.71 20.41
C ASP A 10 -6.64 24.21 20.09
N ASP A 11 -7.88 23.70 19.99
CA ASP A 11 -8.24 22.34 19.53
C ASP A 11 -7.94 22.11 18.03
N ASN A 12 -6.84 22.65 17.51
CA ASN A 12 -6.39 22.45 16.14
C ASN A 12 -5.18 21.50 16.10
N GLU A 13 -5.33 20.30 16.65
CA GLU A 13 -4.55 19.16 16.18
C GLU A 13 -5.16 18.69 14.84
N SER A 14 -4.90 19.51 13.83
CA SER A 14 -5.31 19.31 12.45
C SER A 14 -4.70 18.03 11.89
N ASP A 15 -5.57 17.08 11.61
CA ASP A 15 -5.46 16.14 10.48
C ASP A 15 -4.38 15.04 10.57
N TRP A 16 -4.43 14.19 11.61
CA TRP A 16 -3.84 12.83 11.57
C TRP A 16 -4.67 11.85 10.71
N GLY A 17 -5.55 12.35 9.86
CA GLY A 17 -6.57 11.56 9.17
C GLY A 17 -6.88 12.09 7.78
N SER A 18 -5.86 12.58 7.06
CA SER A 18 -6.06 13.10 5.72
C SER A 18 -6.83 12.08 4.90
N ASN A 19 -7.94 12.57 4.33
CA ASN A 19 -8.86 11.86 3.46
C ASN A 19 -8.12 11.47 2.17
N LEU A 20 -7.22 10.50 2.24
CA LEU A 20 -6.48 9.96 1.11
C LEU A 20 -7.38 8.97 0.39
N ASN A 21 -8.38 9.51 -0.29
CA ASN A 21 -9.02 8.81 -1.40
C ASN A 21 -8.06 8.74 -2.61
N SER A 22 -6.77 8.53 -2.37
CA SER A 22 -5.82 8.09 -3.39
C SER A 22 -5.91 6.58 -3.42
N GLN A 23 -6.87 6.05 -4.19
CA GLN A 23 -6.81 4.65 -4.57
C GLN A 23 -5.53 4.42 -5.36
N CYS A 24 -4.50 3.99 -4.66
CA CYS A 24 -3.31 3.42 -5.24
C CYS A 24 -3.72 2.06 -5.79
N ASN A 25 -4.10 2.07 -7.07
CA ASN A 25 -4.57 0.88 -7.77
C ASN A 25 -3.54 0.48 -8.82
N GLN A 26 -2.27 0.46 -8.42
CA GLN A 26 -1.19 0.03 -9.27
C GLN A 26 -1.07 -1.49 -9.20
N LYS A 27 -0.97 -2.13 -10.37
CA LYS A 27 -0.76 -3.57 -10.44
C LYS A 27 0.60 -3.92 -9.84
N GLY A 28 0.64 -4.89 -8.94
CA GLY A 28 1.85 -5.27 -8.21
C GLY A 28 2.00 -4.61 -6.82
N ASP A 29 1.18 -3.62 -6.47
CA ASP A 29 1.05 -3.10 -5.10
C ASP A 29 0.14 -4.05 -4.31
N VAL A 30 0.74 -5.10 -3.76
CA VAL A 30 0.01 -6.19 -3.10
C VAL A 30 -0.19 -5.92 -1.62
N ASN A 31 0.58 -5.00 -1.02
CA ASN A 31 0.41 -4.57 0.37
C ASN A 31 -0.45 -3.29 0.52
N ARG A 32 -0.81 -2.63 -0.59
CA ARG A 32 -1.63 -1.41 -0.68
C ARG A 32 -0.98 -0.20 -0.02
N ASP A 33 0.34 -0.07 -0.14
CA ASP A 33 1.12 1.04 0.40
C ASP A 33 1.46 2.15 -0.62
N CYS A 34 0.87 2.08 -1.82
CA CYS A 34 1.08 2.99 -2.94
C CYS A 34 2.44 2.88 -3.63
N ARG A 35 3.17 1.80 -3.37
CA ARG A 35 4.47 1.53 -4.00
C ARG A 35 4.48 0.09 -4.48
N VAL A 36 5.40 -0.19 -5.39
CA VAL A 36 5.71 -1.55 -5.80
C VAL A 36 7.20 -1.74 -5.56
N ASN A 37 7.53 -2.35 -4.43
CA ASN A 37 8.92 -2.40 -3.95
C ASN A 37 9.27 -3.74 -3.30
N GLN A 38 10.35 -3.74 -2.51
CA GLN A 38 10.87 -4.92 -1.82
C GLN A 38 9.83 -5.61 -0.93
N ILE A 39 8.91 -4.85 -0.34
CA ILE A 39 7.87 -5.38 0.56
C ILE A 39 6.87 -6.20 -0.26
N ASP A 40 6.36 -5.68 -1.37
CA ASP A 40 5.49 -6.41 -2.30
C ASP A 40 6.16 -7.68 -2.82
N PHE A 41 7.43 -7.57 -3.20
CA PHE A 41 8.22 -8.71 -3.65
C PHE A 41 8.35 -9.79 -2.57
N SER A 42 8.51 -9.41 -1.29
CA SER A 42 8.57 -10.37 -0.19
C SER A 42 7.25 -11.12 0.01
N ILE A 43 6.11 -10.44 -0.17
CA ILE A 43 4.77 -11.04 -0.11
C ILE A 43 4.58 -11.99 -1.30
N PHE A 44 4.95 -11.56 -2.51
CA PHE A 44 4.94 -12.40 -3.70
C PHE A 44 5.76 -13.68 -3.51
N LEU A 45 7.00 -13.58 -3.01
CA LEU A 45 7.85 -14.75 -2.77
C LEU A 45 7.25 -15.72 -1.75
N ASN A 46 6.49 -15.22 -0.77
CA ASN A 46 5.78 -16.09 0.16
C ASN A 46 4.68 -16.93 -0.53
N TRP A 47 4.18 -16.53 -1.69
CA TRP A 47 3.15 -17.27 -2.43
C TRP A 47 3.65 -17.99 -3.69
N HIS A 48 4.89 -17.73 -4.12
CA HIS A 48 5.50 -18.35 -5.29
C HIS A 48 5.39 -19.90 -5.24
N GLN A 49 4.84 -20.47 -6.31
CA GLN A 49 4.60 -21.92 -6.48
C GLN A 49 3.72 -22.59 -5.40
N ARG A 50 2.96 -21.80 -4.63
CA ARG A 50 1.99 -22.34 -3.66
C ARG A 50 0.60 -22.47 -4.29
N SER A 51 -0.22 -23.35 -3.73
CA SER A 51 -1.67 -23.36 -3.99
C SER A 51 -2.40 -22.50 -2.96
N ASN A 52 -3.65 -22.10 -3.27
CA ASN A 52 -4.52 -21.28 -2.41
C ASN A 52 -3.95 -19.88 -2.07
N PHE A 53 -3.30 -19.23 -3.04
CA PHE A 53 -2.82 -17.86 -2.91
C PHE A 53 -3.97 -16.83 -3.02
N PRO A 54 -3.81 -15.61 -2.46
CA PRO A 54 -4.72 -14.50 -2.69
C PRO A 54 -4.73 -14.07 -4.15
N LYS A 55 -5.88 -13.65 -4.70
CA LYS A 55 -5.98 -13.25 -6.12
C LYS A 55 -5.06 -12.08 -6.48
N GLU A 56 -4.72 -11.28 -5.49
CA GLU A 56 -3.88 -10.08 -5.63
C GLU A 56 -2.44 -10.39 -6.05
N VAL A 57 -1.94 -11.62 -5.79
CA VAL A 57 -0.56 -12.00 -6.15
C VAL A 57 -0.45 -12.72 -7.51
N ASP A 58 -1.57 -13.18 -8.07
CA ASP A 58 -1.65 -13.67 -9.46
C ASP A 58 -1.95 -12.48 -10.37
N LEU A 59 -0.87 -11.83 -10.79
CA LEU A 59 -0.94 -10.58 -11.54
C LEU A 59 -1.41 -10.82 -12.97
N ASN A 60 -1.14 -11.98 -13.57
CA ASN A 60 -1.53 -12.26 -14.94
C ASN A 60 -2.93 -12.93 -15.06
N GLY A 61 -3.45 -13.48 -13.97
CA GLY A 61 -4.78 -14.12 -13.89
C GLY A 61 -4.83 -15.55 -14.41
N ASN A 62 -3.70 -16.27 -14.46
CA ASN A 62 -3.62 -17.64 -14.99
C ASN A 62 -3.77 -18.74 -13.91
N ASN A 63 -4.12 -18.38 -12.69
CA ASN A 63 -4.19 -19.27 -11.53
C ASN A 63 -2.84 -19.90 -11.14
N GLN A 64 -1.73 -19.23 -11.45
CA GLN A 64 -0.38 -19.59 -10.97
C GLN A 64 0.31 -18.31 -10.43
N VAL A 65 1.26 -18.49 -9.52
CA VAL A 65 2.13 -17.41 -9.03
C VAL A 65 3.56 -17.80 -9.38
N ASP A 66 4.04 -17.30 -10.52
CA ASP A 66 5.30 -17.71 -11.13
C ASP A 66 6.13 -16.51 -11.67
N LEU A 67 7.17 -16.82 -12.45
CA LEU A 67 8.06 -15.79 -13.01
C LEU A 67 7.35 -14.83 -13.97
N SER A 68 6.22 -15.22 -14.57
CA SER A 68 5.39 -14.33 -15.38
C SER A 68 4.79 -13.23 -14.53
N ASP A 69 4.27 -13.56 -13.35
CA ASP A 69 3.76 -12.56 -12.39
C ASP A 69 4.89 -11.68 -11.86
N LEU A 70 6.06 -12.27 -11.56
CA LEU A 70 7.24 -11.51 -11.17
C LEU A 70 7.63 -10.49 -12.24
N SER A 71 7.58 -10.87 -13.52
CA SER A 71 7.90 -9.95 -14.62
C SER A 71 6.93 -8.76 -14.70
N ILE A 72 5.65 -8.98 -14.35
CA ILE A 72 4.66 -7.90 -14.25
C ILE A 72 4.96 -7.01 -13.05
N MET A 73 5.24 -7.60 -11.88
CA MET A 73 5.61 -6.81 -10.69
C MET A 73 6.82 -5.92 -10.96
N MET A 74 7.87 -6.47 -11.59
CA MET A 74 9.08 -5.72 -11.95
C MET A 74 8.84 -4.62 -12.97
N HIS A 75 7.86 -4.79 -13.87
CA HIS A 75 7.44 -3.73 -14.78
C HIS A 75 6.86 -2.52 -14.04
N TYR A 76 6.16 -2.74 -12.93
CA TYR A 76 5.53 -1.69 -12.12
C TYR A 76 6.41 -1.19 -10.97
N TRP A 77 7.64 -1.68 -10.83
CA TRP A 77 8.56 -1.35 -9.73
C TRP A 77 8.79 0.15 -9.56
N THR A 78 8.64 0.66 -8.33
CA THR A 78 8.76 2.09 -8.01
C THR A 78 10.06 2.48 -7.31
N GLY A 79 10.89 1.52 -6.90
CA GLY A 79 12.10 1.78 -6.10
C GLY A 79 11.96 1.29 -4.67
#